data_AF-A0A954JE23-F1
#
_entry.id   AF-A0A954JE23-F1
#
_cell.length_a   1.000
_cell.length_b   1.000
_cell.length_c   1.000
_cell.angle_alpha   90.00
_cell.angle_beta   90.00
_cell.angle_gamma   90.00
#
_symmetry.space_group_name_H-M   'P 1'
#
loop_
_entity.id
_entity.type
_entity.pdbx_description
1 polymer ?
#
loop_
_entity_poly.entity_id
_entity_poly.type
_entity_poly.pdbx_seq_one_letter_code
_entity_poly.pdbx_strand_id
1 'polypeptide(L)'
;TLAFGPDGYLYVGLGDGGAGGDPMGNGQNLNTLLGKILRIDVHHPAADGKTNYSIPADNPFANRPNARGEIWAYGVRNIWRHSFDRKTGQLWAADVGQDLWEEINIVTKGGNYGWKDREGKHLFTPKDQPQRPDTPTPAGMIDPIWEYHHDIGKSITGGNVYRGKDLPELDGMYLYGDYVSGKLWALKYDSNTN
;
A
#
# COMPACT_ATOMS: atom_id res chain seq x y z
N THR A 1 8.88 -3.40 -1.05
CA THR A 1 9.56 -2.86 -2.25
C THR A 1 10.26 -1.55 -1.93
N LEU A 2 11.26 -1.14 -2.72
CA LEU A 2 11.95 0.16 -2.68
C LEU A 2 11.81 0.85 -4.05
N ALA A 3 11.42 2.13 -4.08
CA ALA A 3 11.33 2.89 -5.33
C ALA A 3 11.57 4.38 -5.07
N PHE A 4 12.27 5.06 -5.98
CA PHE A 4 12.33 6.52 -5.96
C PHE A 4 11.06 7.10 -6.59
N GLY A 5 10.46 8.08 -5.90
CA GLY A 5 9.34 8.84 -6.41
C GLY A 5 9.75 9.88 -7.45
N PRO A 6 8.77 10.45 -8.18
CA PRO A 6 9.03 11.56 -9.11
C PRO A 6 9.53 12.83 -8.40
N ASP A 7 9.37 12.89 -7.08
CA ASP A 7 9.87 13.94 -6.20
C ASP A 7 11.31 13.72 -5.70
N GLY A 8 11.95 12.61 -6.10
CA GLY A 8 13.33 12.30 -5.76
C GLY A 8 13.52 11.65 -4.38
N TYR A 9 12.45 11.41 -3.62
CA TYR A 9 12.53 10.72 -2.33
C TYR A 9 12.42 9.20 -2.48
N LEU A 10 12.96 8.47 -1.51
CA LEU A 10 12.87 7.01 -1.47
C LEU A 10 11.59 6.57 -0.76
N TYR A 11 10.80 5.75 -1.43
CA TYR A 11 9.59 5.13 -0.91
C TYR A 11 9.84 3.66 -0.54
N VAL A 12 9.43 3.29 0.68
CA VAL A 12 9.68 1.97 1.28
C VAL A 12 8.36 1.35 1.72
N GLY A 13 8.01 0.19 1.17
CA GLY A 13 6.83 -0.57 1.60
C GLY A 13 7.22 -1.57 2.69
N LEU A 14 6.53 -1.52 3.83
CA LEU A 14 6.72 -2.40 4.98
C LEU A 14 5.38 -3.03 5.38
N GLY A 15 5.36 -4.37 5.45
CA GLY A 15 4.21 -5.09 6.00
C GLY A 15 4.04 -4.88 7.50
N ASP A 16 2.94 -5.38 8.04
CA ASP A 16 2.50 -5.28 9.44
C ASP A 16 3.36 -6.07 10.44
N GLY A 17 4.31 -6.88 9.97
CA GLY A 17 5.17 -7.73 10.79
C GLY A 17 4.84 -9.22 10.73
N GLY A 18 3.83 -9.63 9.96
CA GLY A 18 3.62 -11.01 9.52
C GLY A 18 2.88 -11.94 10.49
N ALA A 19 2.58 -11.48 11.72
CA ALA A 19 1.71 -12.22 12.61
C ALA A 19 0.25 -12.10 12.14
N GLY A 20 -0.43 -13.25 12.02
CA GLY A 20 -1.80 -13.31 11.53
C GLY A 20 -2.75 -12.40 12.31
N GLY A 21 -3.48 -11.54 11.59
CA GLY A 21 -4.50 -10.65 12.13
C GLY A 21 -3.92 -9.47 12.91
N ASP A 22 -2.66 -9.11 12.62
CA ASP A 22 -1.92 -7.95 13.15
C ASP A 22 -2.17 -7.73 14.66
N PRO A 23 -1.79 -8.69 15.52
CA PRO A 23 -2.10 -8.65 16.95
C PRO A 23 -1.53 -7.40 17.65
N MET A 24 -0.50 -6.77 17.08
CA MET A 24 0.10 -5.53 17.59
C MET A 24 -0.60 -4.26 17.11
N GLY A 25 -1.57 -4.38 16.19
CA GLY A 25 -2.29 -3.26 15.60
C GLY A 25 -1.39 -2.33 14.80
N ASN A 26 -0.32 -2.87 14.22
CA ASN A 26 0.68 -2.12 13.49
C ASN A 26 0.08 -1.37 12.31
N GLY A 27 -0.90 -1.93 11.59
CA GLY A 27 -1.53 -1.29 10.43
C GLY A 27 -2.02 0.13 10.75
N GLN A 28 -2.77 0.28 11.85
CA GLN A 28 -3.33 1.57 12.31
C GLN A 28 -2.42 2.35 13.27
N ASN A 29 -1.45 1.69 13.92
CA ASN A 29 -0.55 2.34 14.86
C ASN A 29 0.50 3.21 14.13
N LEU A 30 0.46 4.52 14.36
CA LEU A 30 1.41 5.48 13.77
C LEU A 30 2.75 5.56 14.50
N ASN A 31 2.90 4.94 15.68
CA ASN A 31 4.18 4.92 16.43
C ASN A 31 5.18 3.86 15.91
N THR A 32 4.76 3.02 14.97
CA THR A 32 5.59 2.00 14.33
C THR A 32 5.78 2.31 12.84
N LEU A 33 6.83 1.74 12.25
CA LEU A 33 7.07 1.78 10.81
C LEU A 33 6.42 0.60 10.06
N LEU A 34 5.87 -0.38 10.79
CA LEU A 34 5.23 -1.56 10.21
C LEU A 34 3.80 -1.26 9.73
N GLY A 35 3.38 -1.91 8.64
CA GLY A 35 2.08 -1.70 7.99
C GLY A 35 1.99 -0.31 7.38
N LYS A 36 3.07 0.13 6.71
CA LYS A 36 3.24 1.49 6.18
C LYS A 36 3.89 1.48 4.80
N ILE A 37 3.63 2.56 4.05
CA ILE A 37 4.54 3.04 3.03
C ILE A 37 5.24 4.27 3.62
N LEU A 38 6.57 4.24 3.63
CA LEU A 38 7.42 5.32 4.11
C LEU A 38 7.91 6.19 2.95
N ARG A 39 8.27 7.44 3.24
CA ARG A 39 8.94 8.37 2.32
C ARG A 39 10.06 9.08 3.07
N ILE A 40 11.30 8.90 2.62
CA ILE A 40 12.50 9.42 3.28
C ILE A 40 13.45 10.10 2.29
N ASP A 41 14.24 11.06 2.78
CA ASP A 41 15.30 11.71 2.02
C ASP A 41 16.65 11.08 2.35
N VAL A 42 17.16 10.27 1.43
CA VAL A 42 18.45 9.59 1.56
C VAL A 42 19.64 10.43 1.07
N HIS A 43 19.40 11.60 0.48
CA HIS A 43 20.44 12.51 0.00
C HIS A 43 20.90 13.47 1.09
N HIS A 44 20.05 13.73 2.07
CA HIS A 44 20.35 14.60 3.20
C HIS A 44 20.17 13.83 4.51
N PRO A 45 21.25 13.31 5.13
CA PRO A 45 21.20 12.68 6.44
C PRO A 45 20.62 13.61 7.52
N ALA A 46 20.10 13.03 8.61
CA ALA A 46 19.54 13.82 9.69
C ALA A 46 20.60 14.72 10.33
N ALA A 47 20.22 15.97 10.60
CA ALA A 47 21.12 16.98 11.19
C ALA A 47 21.65 16.58 12.58
N ASP A 48 20.92 15.73 13.31
CA ASP A 48 21.34 15.20 14.61
C ASP A 48 22.25 13.98 14.51
N GLY A 49 22.55 13.51 13.29
CA GLY A 49 23.43 12.38 13.01
C GLY A 49 22.86 11.01 13.39
N LYS A 50 21.58 10.91 13.81
CA LYS A 50 21.01 9.62 14.25
C LYS A 50 20.65 8.68 13.11
N THR A 51 20.37 9.22 11.92
CA THR A 51 19.98 8.46 10.74
C THR A 51 20.71 8.93 9.49
N ASN A 52 21.00 8.00 8.58
CA ASN A 52 21.59 8.28 7.25
C ASN A 52 20.57 8.83 6.24
N TYR A 53 19.42 9.28 6.72
CA TYR A 53 18.35 9.90 5.96
C TYR A 53 17.69 10.97 6.83
N SER A 54 16.98 11.91 6.20
CA SER A 54 16.10 12.85 6.88
C SER A 54 14.64 12.61 6.52
N ILE A 55 13.75 13.23 7.30
CA ILE A 55 12.31 13.18 7.09
C ILE A 55 11.94 14.42 6.26
N PRO A 56 11.35 14.25 5.07
CA PRO A 56 10.83 15.38 4.30
C PRO A 56 9.84 16.19 5.14
N ALA A 57 10.03 17.51 5.20
CA ALA A 57 9.24 18.40 6.06
C ALA A 57 7.74 18.40 5.69
N ASP A 58 7.42 18.06 4.44
CA ASP A 58 6.06 17.96 3.96
C ASP A 58 5.44 16.57 4.16
N ASN A 59 6.12 15.61 4.79
CA ASN A 59 5.48 14.33 5.12
C ASN A 59 4.24 14.54 6.01
N PRO A 60 3.16 13.74 5.81
CA PRO A 60 1.86 13.98 6.45
C PRO A 60 1.90 13.87 7.97
N PHE A 61 2.90 13.18 8.53
CA PHE A 61 3.05 12.96 9.96
C PHE A 61 4.35 13.52 10.54
N ALA A 62 5.12 14.30 9.78
CA ALA A 62 6.45 14.79 10.19
C ALA A 62 6.45 15.51 11.55
N ASN A 63 5.41 16.28 11.82
CA ASN A 63 5.27 17.08 13.05
C ASN A 63 4.14 16.58 13.96
N ARG A 64 3.63 15.36 13.74
CA ARG A 64 2.53 14.82 14.54
C ARG A 64 3.11 14.14 15.80
N PRO A 65 2.73 14.57 17.01
CA PRO A 65 3.12 13.87 18.23
C PRO A 65 2.63 12.43 18.20
N ASN A 66 3.46 11.50 18.70
CA ASN A 66 3.16 10.06 18.71
C ASN A 66 2.88 9.49 17.31
N ALA A 67 3.63 9.96 16.31
CA ALA A 67 3.67 9.38 14.98
C ALA A 67 5.10 9.37 14.45
N ARG A 68 5.41 8.40 13.60
CA ARG A 68 6.68 8.33 12.87
C ARG A 68 6.61 9.26 11.65
N GLY A 69 7.49 10.25 11.60
CA GLY A 69 7.51 11.25 10.53
C GLY A 69 7.85 10.67 9.16
N GLU A 70 8.45 9.48 9.12
CA GLU A 70 8.76 8.71 7.91
C GLU A 70 7.50 8.24 7.16
N ILE A 71 6.34 8.17 7.83
CA ILE A 71 5.13 7.60 7.26
C ILE A 71 4.58 8.50 6.14
N TRP A 72 4.39 7.91 4.96
CA TRP A 72 3.66 8.50 3.84
C TRP A 72 2.20 8.03 3.81
N ALA A 73 1.97 6.74 4.00
CA ALA A 73 0.65 6.12 4.06
C ALA A 73 0.65 4.94 5.05
N TYR A 74 -0.53 4.57 5.54
CA TYR A 74 -0.68 3.53 6.56
C TYR A 74 -1.92 2.68 6.35
N GLY A 75 -2.11 1.68 7.21
CA GLY A 75 -3.23 0.75 7.10
C GLY A 75 -3.05 -0.25 5.97
N VAL A 76 -1.82 -0.66 5.69
CA VAL A 76 -1.50 -1.73 4.72
C VAL A 76 -1.05 -2.99 5.46
N ARG A 77 -1.30 -4.17 4.89
CA ARG A 77 -0.94 -5.46 5.48
C ARG A 77 0.46 -5.89 5.08
N ASN A 78 0.67 -6.10 3.80
CA ASN A 78 1.87 -6.68 3.21
C ASN A 78 2.02 -6.23 1.74
N ILE A 79 2.38 -4.96 1.56
CA ILE A 79 2.69 -4.40 0.25
C ILE A 79 3.88 -5.14 -0.36
N TRP A 80 3.60 -6.07 -1.27
CA TRP A 80 4.65 -6.84 -1.92
C TRP A 80 5.38 -5.98 -2.94
N ARG A 81 4.62 -5.34 -3.84
CA ARG A 81 5.14 -4.41 -4.84
C ARG A 81 4.38 -3.10 -4.87
N HIS A 82 5.14 -2.02 -4.96
CA HIS A 82 4.66 -0.71 -5.35
C HIS A 82 5.53 -0.14 -6.46
N SER A 83 4.96 0.72 -7.29
CA SER A 83 5.65 1.38 -8.40
C SER A 83 5.00 2.71 -8.74
N PHE A 84 5.81 3.63 -9.26
CA PHE A 84 5.30 4.89 -9.80
C PHE A 84 4.99 4.73 -11.27
N ASP A 85 3.81 5.17 -11.70
CA ASP A 85 3.56 5.39 -13.11
C ASP A 85 4.45 6.53 -13.61
N ARG A 86 5.37 6.22 -14.52
CA ARG A 86 6.36 7.15 -15.06
C ARG A 86 5.73 8.34 -15.79
N LYS A 87 4.46 8.25 -16.22
CA LYS A 87 3.77 9.34 -16.92
C LYS A 87 2.99 10.25 -15.97
N THR A 88 2.28 9.68 -15.00
CA THR A 88 1.35 10.43 -14.12
C THR A 88 1.95 10.73 -12.74
N GLY A 89 2.99 10.01 -12.34
CA GLY A 89 3.55 10.07 -10.98
C GLY A 89 2.69 9.39 -9.92
N GLN A 90 1.61 8.70 -10.30
CA GLN A 90 0.77 7.97 -9.34
C GLN A 90 1.53 6.79 -8.73
N LEU A 91 1.42 6.62 -7.41
CA LEU A 91 1.98 5.48 -6.69
C LEU A 91 0.95 4.34 -6.66
N TRP A 92 1.25 3.27 -7.38
CA TRP A 92 0.47 2.03 -7.39
C TRP A 92 1.06 1.08 -6.38
N ALA A 93 0.22 0.39 -5.61
CA ALA A 93 0.68 -0.62 -4.68
C ALA A 93 -0.27 -1.82 -4.64
N ALA A 94 0.29 -3.02 -4.67
CA ALA A 94 -0.44 -4.27 -4.49
C ALA A 94 -0.19 -4.77 -3.06
N ASP A 95 -1.27 -5.00 -2.33
CA ASP A 95 -1.25 -5.42 -0.94
C ASP A 95 -1.80 -6.84 -0.80
N VAL A 96 -1.00 -7.73 -0.20
CA VAL A 96 -1.39 -9.13 -0.05
C VAL A 96 -2.36 -9.28 1.11
N GLY A 97 -3.54 -9.83 0.81
CA GLY A 97 -4.58 -10.17 1.78
C GLY A 97 -4.12 -11.19 2.81
N GLN A 98 -4.86 -11.28 3.92
CA GLN A 98 -4.63 -12.36 4.88
C GLN A 98 -5.44 -13.61 4.54
N ASP A 99 -6.75 -13.45 4.42
CA ASP A 99 -7.69 -14.53 4.49
C ASP A 99 -8.53 -14.69 3.22
N LEU A 100 -9.01 -13.59 2.64
CA LEU A 100 -10.02 -13.61 1.57
C LEU A 100 -9.75 -12.68 0.39
N TRP A 101 -9.08 -11.54 0.56
CA TRP A 101 -9.06 -10.49 -0.47
C TRP A 101 -7.67 -9.97 -0.77
N GLU A 102 -7.29 -10.06 -2.04
CA GLU A 102 -6.11 -9.39 -2.59
C GLU A 102 -6.50 -8.02 -3.14
N GLU A 103 -5.63 -7.01 -3.02
CA GLU A 103 -6.00 -5.64 -3.40
C GLU A 103 -4.90 -4.84 -4.12
N ILE A 104 -5.34 -3.87 -4.92
CA ILE A 104 -4.50 -2.84 -5.57
C ILE A 104 -5.01 -1.46 -5.18
N ASN A 105 -4.08 -0.62 -4.73
CA ASN A 105 -4.32 0.71 -4.22
C ASN A 105 -3.61 1.78 -5.07
N ILE A 106 -4.26 2.95 -5.21
CA ILE A 106 -3.57 4.20 -5.53
C ILE A 106 -3.21 4.89 -4.23
N VAL A 107 -1.91 4.93 -3.94
CA VAL A 107 -1.38 5.40 -2.66
C VAL A 107 -1.29 6.92 -2.66
N THR A 108 -1.93 7.55 -1.68
CA THR A 108 -1.97 9.01 -1.52
C THR A 108 -1.38 9.45 -0.19
N LYS A 109 -0.99 10.72 -0.13
CA LYS A 109 -0.38 11.35 1.04
C LYS A 109 -1.32 11.26 2.26
N GLY A 110 -0.86 10.58 3.31
CA GLY A 110 -1.61 10.41 4.56
C GLY A 110 -2.73 9.39 4.48
N GLY A 111 -2.84 8.65 3.37
CA GLY A 111 -3.93 7.69 3.15
C GLY A 111 -3.93 6.55 4.16
N ASN A 112 -5.13 6.15 4.59
CA ASN A 112 -5.39 4.99 5.43
C ASN A 112 -6.05 3.89 4.60
N TYR A 113 -5.37 2.76 4.41
CA TYR A 113 -5.87 1.65 3.58
C TYR A 113 -6.61 0.58 4.39
N GLY A 114 -6.88 0.86 5.66
CA GLY A 114 -7.86 0.15 6.48
C GLY A 114 -7.34 -1.09 7.20
N TRP A 115 -6.22 -1.69 6.83
CA TRP A 115 -5.66 -2.81 7.57
C TRP A 115 -5.33 -2.39 9.02
N LYS A 116 -5.75 -3.13 10.05
CA LYS A 116 -6.39 -4.45 10.03
C LYS A 116 -7.91 -4.46 10.24
N ASP A 117 -8.56 -3.32 10.19
CA ASP A 117 -10.01 -3.25 10.32
C ASP A 117 -10.71 -3.70 9.03
N ARG A 118 -10.02 -3.59 7.90
CA ARG A 118 -10.44 -4.12 6.60
C ARG A 118 -9.42 -5.04 5.94
N GLU A 119 -9.95 -5.87 5.05
CA GLU A 119 -9.22 -6.62 4.03
C GLU A 119 -9.95 -6.39 2.70
N GLY A 120 -9.34 -5.68 1.75
CA GLY A 120 -10.08 -5.13 0.62
C GLY A 120 -11.06 -4.04 1.08
N LYS A 121 -12.27 -4.07 0.51
CA LYS A 121 -13.43 -3.24 0.90
C LYS A 121 -14.24 -3.83 2.05
N HIS A 122 -13.81 -4.97 2.59
CA HIS A 122 -14.60 -5.77 3.52
C HIS A 122 -14.08 -5.63 4.95
N LEU A 123 -14.96 -5.74 5.93
CA LEU A 123 -14.55 -5.85 7.32
C LEU A 123 -13.68 -7.08 7.52
N PHE A 124 -12.56 -6.91 8.22
CA PHE A 124 -11.68 -8.02 8.53
C PHE A 124 -12.02 -8.65 9.89
N THR A 125 -12.42 -9.91 9.83
CA THR A 125 -12.49 -10.81 10.99
C THR A 125 -11.49 -11.95 10.77
N PRO A 126 -10.52 -12.15 11.68
CA PRO A 126 -9.67 -13.35 11.62
C PRO A 126 -10.52 -14.62 11.56
N LYS A 127 -10.13 -15.59 10.73
CA LYS A 127 -10.89 -16.85 10.54
C LYS A 127 -11.24 -17.59 11.85
N ASP A 128 -10.39 -17.46 12.87
CA ASP A 128 -10.56 -18.13 14.16
C ASP A 128 -11.41 -17.33 15.18
N GLN A 129 -12.03 -16.24 14.75
CA GLN A 129 -12.85 -15.36 15.58
C GLN A 129 -14.30 -15.32 15.07
N PRO A 130 -15.29 -15.13 15.95
CA PRO A 130 -16.67 -14.93 15.52
C PRO A 130 -16.76 -13.70 14.62
N GLN A 131 -17.55 -13.81 13.55
CA GLN A 131 -17.75 -12.71 12.62
C GLN A 131 -18.18 -11.45 13.36
N ARG A 132 -17.49 -10.34 13.07
CA ARG A 132 -17.90 -9.05 13.60
C ARG A 132 -19.31 -8.73 13.06
N PRO A 133 -20.19 -8.11 13.86
CA PRO A 133 -21.44 -7.58 13.32
C PRO A 133 -21.11 -6.63 12.17
N ASP A 134 -21.96 -6.63 11.15
CA ASP A 134 -21.84 -5.73 10.00
C ASP A 134 -21.93 -4.28 10.50
N THR A 135 -20.75 -3.72 10.76
CA THR A 135 -20.56 -2.42 11.38
C THR A 135 -19.96 -1.52 10.32
N PRO A 136 -20.45 -0.29 10.16
CA PRO A 136 -19.90 0.63 9.19
C PRO A 136 -18.40 0.75 9.43
N THR A 137 -17.64 0.63 8.35
CA THR A 137 -16.19 0.74 8.45
C THR A 137 -15.82 2.13 8.95
N PRO A 138 -14.78 2.28 9.80
CA PRO A 138 -14.41 3.59 10.30
C PRO A 138 -14.18 4.58 9.15
N ALA A 139 -14.76 5.78 9.29
CA ALA A 139 -14.68 6.81 8.26
C ALA A 139 -13.22 7.24 8.00
N GLY A 140 -12.92 7.60 6.75
CA GLY A 140 -11.60 8.09 6.35
C GLY A 140 -10.62 7.02 5.86
N MET A 141 -11.07 5.76 5.71
CA MET A 141 -10.32 4.73 4.99
C MET A 141 -10.53 4.87 3.48
N ILE A 142 -9.50 4.56 2.71
CA ILE A 142 -9.50 4.62 1.24
C ILE A 142 -9.74 3.22 0.70
N ASP A 143 -10.66 3.09 -0.25
CA ASP A 143 -10.94 1.82 -0.92
C ASP A 143 -9.85 1.46 -1.93
N PRO A 144 -9.53 0.17 -2.08
CA PRO A 144 -8.74 -0.26 -3.21
C PRO A 144 -9.48 0.00 -4.52
N ILE A 145 -8.72 0.35 -5.54
CA ILE A 145 -9.25 0.55 -6.90
C ILE A 145 -9.56 -0.79 -7.58
N TRP A 146 -9.02 -1.88 -7.06
CA TRP A 146 -9.26 -3.23 -7.53
C TRP A 146 -9.03 -4.24 -6.41
N GLU A 147 -9.89 -5.24 -6.34
CA GLU A 147 -9.74 -6.37 -5.41
C GLU A 147 -10.23 -7.66 -6.05
N TYR A 148 -9.75 -8.80 -5.57
CA TYR A 148 -10.29 -10.10 -5.96
C TYR A 148 -10.21 -11.13 -4.83
N HIS A 149 -11.18 -12.05 -4.84
CA HIS A 149 -11.29 -13.09 -3.81
C HIS A 149 -10.19 -14.15 -3.95
N HIS A 150 -9.84 -14.79 -2.84
CA HIS A 150 -8.87 -15.88 -2.76
C HIS A 150 -9.22 -17.13 -3.59
N ASP A 151 -10.44 -17.24 -4.10
CA ASP A 151 -10.81 -18.26 -5.09
C ASP A 151 -10.23 -17.99 -6.49
N ILE A 152 -9.79 -16.75 -6.76
CA ILE A 152 -9.21 -16.32 -8.04
C ILE A 152 -7.68 -16.37 -8.02
N GLY A 153 -7.07 -15.91 -6.92
CA GLY A 153 -5.62 -15.86 -6.63
C GLY A 153 -5.37 -15.51 -5.16
N LYS A 154 -4.21 -15.83 -4.58
CA LYS A 154 -3.97 -15.78 -3.12
C LYS A 154 -2.63 -15.15 -2.70
N SER A 155 -1.99 -14.44 -3.62
CA SER A 155 -0.77 -13.71 -3.30
C SER A 155 -0.48 -12.70 -4.40
N ILE A 156 -1.14 -11.53 -4.34
CA ILE A 156 -0.92 -10.50 -5.34
C ILE A 156 0.53 -10.01 -5.29
N THR A 157 1.25 -10.22 -6.37
CA THR A 157 2.65 -9.78 -6.49
C THR A 157 2.72 -8.32 -6.93
N GLY A 158 1.67 -7.81 -7.58
CA GLY A 158 1.68 -6.48 -8.19
C GLY A 158 2.53 -6.40 -9.45
N GLY A 159 2.80 -5.18 -9.92
CA GLY A 159 3.65 -4.94 -11.08
C GLY A 159 3.87 -3.47 -11.38
N ASN A 160 3.66 -3.07 -12.63
CA ASN A 160 3.94 -1.72 -13.12
C ASN A 160 2.91 -1.28 -14.16
N VAL A 161 2.68 0.03 -14.24
CA VAL A 161 1.95 0.62 -15.37
C VAL A 161 2.79 0.49 -16.64
N TYR A 162 2.23 -0.15 -17.66
CA TYR A 162 2.88 -0.29 -18.95
C TYR A 162 2.85 1.05 -19.70
N ARG A 163 4.03 1.49 -20.15
CA ARG A 163 4.26 2.72 -20.94
C ARG A 163 5.20 2.45 -22.11
N GLY A 164 5.27 1.19 -22.56
CA GLY A 164 6.13 0.76 -23.67
C GLY A 164 5.48 1.00 -25.02
N LYS A 165 6.25 0.78 -26.09
CA LYS A 165 5.78 0.96 -27.48
C LYS A 165 5.42 -0.34 -28.19
N ASP A 166 5.85 -1.48 -27.66
CA ASP A 166 5.72 -2.78 -28.32
C ASP A 166 4.28 -3.31 -28.28
N LEU A 167 3.51 -2.93 -27.24
CA LEU A 167 2.11 -3.29 -27.03
C LEU A 167 1.29 -2.02 -26.74
N PRO A 168 1.02 -1.16 -27.74
CA PRO A 168 0.32 0.10 -27.55
C PRO A 168 -1.05 -0.01 -26.88
N GLU A 169 -1.74 -1.15 -27.07
CA GLU A 169 -3.02 -1.46 -26.45
C GLU A 169 -2.97 -1.59 -24.92
N LEU A 170 -1.78 -1.77 -24.35
CA LEU A 170 -1.55 -1.82 -22.91
C LEU A 170 -1.11 -0.47 -22.31
N ASP A 171 -0.94 0.60 -23.11
CA ASP A 171 -0.50 1.90 -22.58
C ASP A 171 -1.44 2.38 -21.46
N GLY A 172 -0.88 2.57 -20.27
CA GLY A 172 -1.59 3.01 -19.07
C GLY A 172 -2.28 1.92 -18.28
N MET A 173 -2.22 0.66 -18.72
CA MET A 173 -2.71 -0.45 -17.92
C MET A 173 -1.67 -0.86 -16.88
N TYR A 174 -2.12 -1.13 -15.66
CA TYR A 174 -1.29 -1.71 -14.62
C TYR A 174 -1.20 -3.22 -14.85
N LEU A 175 -0.02 -3.69 -15.21
CA LEU A 175 0.25 -5.12 -15.37
C LEU A 175 0.65 -5.69 -14.02
N TYR A 176 -0.02 -6.75 -13.59
CA TYR A 176 0.24 -7.37 -12.28
C TYR A 176 0.09 -8.89 -12.37
N GLY A 177 0.75 -9.58 -11.44
CA GLY A 177 0.65 -11.01 -11.28
C GLY A 177 0.21 -11.44 -9.90
N ASP A 178 -0.13 -12.71 -9.79
CA ASP A 178 -0.42 -13.40 -8.54
C ASP A 178 0.44 -14.66 -8.45
N TYR A 179 1.16 -14.80 -7.34
CA TYR A 179 2.17 -15.85 -7.19
C TYR A 179 1.54 -17.24 -7.10
N VAL A 180 0.38 -17.38 -6.46
CA VAL A 180 -0.24 -18.69 -6.22
C VAL A 180 -0.96 -19.22 -7.46
N SER A 181 -1.70 -18.35 -8.16
CA SER A 181 -2.41 -18.74 -9.39
C SER A 181 -1.51 -18.78 -10.63
N GLY A 182 -0.35 -18.11 -10.60
CA GLY A 182 0.55 -17.97 -11.74
C GLY A 182 -0.01 -17.10 -12.88
N LYS A 183 -1.14 -16.41 -12.66
CA LYS A 183 -1.79 -15.59 -13.67
C LYS A 183 -1.18 -14.19 -13.74
N LEU A 184 -1.28 -13.59 -14.93
CA LEU A 184 -0.97 -12.20 -15.21
C LEU A 184 -2.22 -11.50 -15.74
N TRP A 185 -2.44 -10.27 -15.31
CA TRP A 185 -3.56 -9.44 -15.74
C TRP A 185 -3.10 -8.03 -16.09
N ALA A 186 -3.99 -7.31 -16.78
CA ALA A 186 -3.86 -5.89 -17.07
C ALA A 186 -5.10 -5.17 -16.52
N LEU A 187 -4.91 -4.28 -15.56
CA LEU A 187 -5.96 -3.45 -14.99
C LEU A 187 -5.99 -2.10 -15.71
N LYS A 188 -7.13 -1.75 -16.28
CA LYS A 188 -7.40 -0.40 -16.76
C LYS A 188 -8.02 0.42 -15.62
N TYR A 189 -7.44 1.56 -15.33
CA TYR A 189 -7.94 2.51 -14.34
C TYR A 189 -8.04 3.89 -14.97
N ASP A 190 -9.17 4.55 -14.76
CA ASP A 190 -9.39 5.96 -15.13
C ASP A 190 -9.93 6.68 -13.89
N SER A 191 -9.16 7.65 -13.41
CA SER A 191 -9.48 8.41 -12.20
C SER A 191 -10.67 9.35 -12.34
N ASN A 192 -11.19 9.56 -13.56
CA ASN A 192 -12.37 10.38 -13.79
C ASN A 192 -13.67 9.57 -13.78
N THR A 193 -13.59 8.25 -13.91
CA THR A 193 -14.77 7.38 -14.07
C THR A 193 -14.82 6.22 -13.09
N ASN A 194 -13.75 5.95 -12.33
CA ASN A 194 -13.68 4.96 -11.27
C ASN A 194 -13.25 5.62 -9.96
#